data_AF-A0A1G4ADR0-F1
#
_entry.id   AF-A0A1G4ADR0-F1
#
_cell.length_a   1.000
_cell.length_b   1.000
_cell.length_c   1.000
_cell.angle_alpha   90.00
_cell.angle_beta   90.00
_cell.angle_gamma   90.00
#
_symmetry.space_group_name_H-M   'P 1'
#
loop_
_entity.id
_entity.type
_entity.pdbx_description
1 polymer ?
#
loop_
_entity_poly.entity_id
_entity_poly.type
_entity_poly.pdbx_seq_one_letter_code
_entity_poly.pdbx_strand_id
1 'polypeptide(L)'
;MPCTYAYRSLELAAHELWRAGTPTPFAVIADARRDTWHCVEISSPSGAQPLRRLPAPVLAEMASDLFLPADFRTWAAPPRTAQPVPYSIADLWRLQGDAELLLPLSEPDARFPEGPAYVSWTPRIHRAPNRAST
;
A
#
# COMPACT_ATOMS: atom_id res chain seq x y z
N MET A 1 18.69 22.46 14.71
CA MET A 1 17.29 21.96 14.65
C MET A 1 17.31 20.65 13.89
N PRO A 2 16.68 19.57 14.38
CA PRO A 2 16.58 18.33 13.61
C PRO A 2 15.68 18.54 12.39
N CYS A 3 16.12 18.10 11.21
CA CYS A 3 15.30 18.07 10.02
C CYS A 3 14.48 16.77 10.01
N THR A 4 13.17 16.87 9.87
CA THR A 4 12.26 15.71 9.76
C THR A 4 11.82 15.57 8.31
N TYR A 5 11.74 14.32 7.81
CA TYR A 5 11.28 14.04 6.46
C TYR A 5 10.27 12.90 6.44
N ALA A 6 9.28 12.97 5.56
CA ALA A 6 8.41 11.85 5.25
C ALA A 6 9.11 10.85 4.33
N TYR A 7 8.90 9.55 4.59
CA TYR A 7 9.40 8.46 3.76
C TYR A 7 8.27 7.48 3.42
N ARG A 8 8.20 7.06 2.16
CA ARG A 8 7.18 6.12 1.67
C ARG A 8 7.80 5.03 0.79
N SER A 9 7.96 3.85 1.38
CA SER A 9 8.60 2.69 0.74
C SER A 9 7.96 2.29 -0.60
N LEU A 10 6.63 2.31 -0.68
CA LEU A 10 5.92 1.90 -1.91
C LEU A 10 6.09 2.93 -3.04
N GLU A 11 6.19 4.22 -2.72
CA GLU A 11 6.43 5.28 -3.69
C GLU A 11 7.86 5.22 -4.25
N LEU A 12 8.85 4.84 -3.41
CA LEU A 12 10.23 4.61 -3.83
C LEU A 12 10.34 3.52 -4.90
N ALA A 13 9.59 2.43 -4.74
CA ALA A 13 9.56 1.33 -5.70
C ALA A 13 8.84 1.73 -7.01
N ALA A 14 7.69 2.42 -6.90
CA ALA A 14 6.95 2.89 -8.07
C ALA A 14 7.76 3.89 -8.90
N HIS A 15 8.46 4.81 -8.23
CA HIS A 15 9.32 5.78 -8.88
C HIS A 15 10.48 5.12 -9.61
N GLU A 16 11.11 4.08 -9.04
CA GLU A 16 12.15 3.36 -9.76
C GLU A 16 11.64 2.65 -11.00
N LEU A 17 10.54 1.91 -10.90
CA LEU A 17 9.98 1.23 -12.07
C LEU A 17 9.66 2.22 -13.20
N TRP A 18 9.17 3.40 -12.84
CA TRP A 18 8.89 4.46 -13.80
C TRP A 18 10.18 4.96 -14.47
N ARG A 19 11.23 5.24 -13.68
CA ARG A 19 12.54 5.67 -14.22
C ARG A 19 13.23 4.62 -15.07
N ALA A 20 13.06 3.35 -14.72
CA ALA A 20 13.53 2.20 -15.50
C ALA A 20 12.76 2.01 -16.83
N GLY A 21 11.74 2.83 -17.10
CA GLY A 21 10.99 2.82 -18.36
C GLY A 21 9.89 1.77 -18.41
N THR A 22 9.38 1.33 -17.25
CA THR A 22 8.25 0.39 -17.19
C THR A 22 7.03 1.00 -17.90
N PRO A 23 6.39 0.27 -18.83
CA PRO A 23 5.21 0.78 -19.54
C PRO A 23 4.07 1.16 -18.59
N THR A 24 3.44 2.30 -18.87
CA THR A 24 2.26 2.78 -18.12
C THR A 24 0.96 2.35 -18.81
N PRO A 25 -0.15 2.11 -18.07
CA PRO A 25 -0.28 2.27 -16.63
C PRO A 25 0.20 1.06 -15.82
N PHE A 26 0.84 1.31 -14.68
CA PHE A 26 1.19 0.25 -13.71
C PHE A 26 0.94 0.69 -12.27
N ALA A 27 0.88 -0.27 -11.36
CA ALA A 27 0.74 -0.04 -9.93
C ALA A 27 1.70 -0.92 -9.13
N VAL A 28 2.29 -0.35 -8.08
CA VAL A 28 3.02 -1.11 -7.06
C VAL A 28 2.10 -1.31 -5.87
N ILE A 29 1.94 -2.56 -5.46
CA ILE A 29 1.02 -2.97 -4.41
C ILE A 29 1.72 -3.64 -3.22
N ALA A 30 1.11 -3.53 -2.05
CA ALA A 30 1.50 -4.25 -0.85
C ALA A 30 0.26 -4.66 -0.04
N ASP A 31 0.28 -5.84 0.58
CA ASP A 31 -0.84 -6.33 1.38
C ASP A 31 -1.07 -5.44 2.62
N ALA A 32 -2.29 -4.93 2.78
CA ALA A 32 -2.72 -4.07 3.89
C ALA A 32 -3.66 -4.79 4.88
N ARG A 33 -3.66 -6.13 4.86
CA ARG A 33 -4.51 -7.06 5.60
C ARG A 33 -5.99 -6.93 5.27
N ARG A 34 -6.77 -7.90 5.79
CA ARG A 34 -8.26 -7.88 5.76
C ARG A 34 -8.81 -7.61 4.36
N ASP A 35 -8.24 -8.27 3.37
CA ASP A 35 -8.65 -8.16 1.96
C ASP A 35 -8.50 -6.74 1.37
N THR A 36 -7.49 -6.01 1.84
CA THR A 36 -7.15 -4.68 1.33
C THR A 36 -5.67 -4.59 0.97
N TRP A 37 -5.36 -3.64 0.08
CA TRP A 37 -4.05 -3.48 -0.55
C TRP A 37 -3.64 -2.01 -0.54
N HIS A 38 -2.41 -1.74 -0.11
CA HIS A 38 -1.75 -0.48 -0.39
C HIS A 38 -1.40 -0.42 -1.88
N CYS A 39 -1.65 0.72 -2.53
CA CYS A 39 -1.49 0.89 -3.97
C CYS A 39 -0.91 2.28 -4.27
N VAL A 40 0.19 2.31 -5.03
CA VAL A 40 0.73 3.51 -5.69
C VAL A 40 0.67 3.24 -7.18
N GLU A 41 -0.04 4.09 -7.92
CA GLU A 41 -0.28 3.92 -9.35
C GLU A 41 0.46 4.98 -10.17
N ILE A 42 1.01 4.58 -11.31
CA ILE A 42 1.63 5.44 -12.32
C ILE A 42 0.75 5.32 -13.57
N SER A 43 -0.19 6.25 -13.75
CA SER A 43 -1.18 6.21 -14.84
C SER A 43 -0.81 7.07 -16.04
N SER A 44 0.17 7.97 -15.91
CA SER A 44 0.60 8.86 -16.99
C SER A 44 2.03 9.37 -16.74
N PRO A 45 2.69 10.04 -17.72
CA PRO A 45 3.99 10.67 -17.50
C PRO A 45 3.99 11.74 -16.39
N SER A 46 2.81 12.14 -15.89
CA SER A 46 2.65 13.08 -14.78
C SER A 46 3.11 12.55 -13.41
N GLY A 47 3.55 11.29 -13.32
CA GLY A 47 4.16 10.71 -12.12
C GLY A 47 3.19 9.91 -11.24
N ALA A 48 3.66 9.61 -10.02
CA ALA A 48 2.98 8.73 -9.06
C ALA A 48 1.72 9.35 -8.47
N GLN A 49 0.63 8.60 -8.49
CA GLN A 49 -0.56 8.90 -7.69
C GLN A 49 -0.25 8.69 -6.20
N PRO A 50 -0.91 9.43 -5.29
CA PRO A 50 -0.74 9.24 -3.85
C PRO A 50 -1.04 7.80 -3.43
N LEU A 51 -0.32 7.31 -2.41
CA LEU A 51 -0.62 6.04 -1.76
C LEU A 51 -2.09 5.95 -1.34
N ARG A 52 -2.81 4.95 -1.85
CA ARG A 52 -4.19 4.61 -1.50
C ARG A 52 -4.25 3.23 -0.84
N ARG A 53 -5.32 2.99 -0.08
CA ARG A 53 -5.70 1.64 0.38
C ARG A 53 -6.97 1.22 -0.35
N LEU A 54 -6.91 0.11 -1.07
CA LEU A 54 -7.97 -0.37 -1.95
C LEU A 54 -8.45 -1.76 -1.50
N PRO A 55 -9.77 -2.03 -1.52
CA PRO A 55 -10.28 -3.39 -1.40
C PRO A 55 -9.83 -4.28 -2.57
N ALA A 56 -9.70 -5.59 -2.35
CA ALA A 56 -9.30 -6.54 -3.39
C ALA A 56 -10.19 -6.51 -4.65
N PRO A 57 -11.54 -6.36 -4.58
CA PRO A 57 -12.37 -6.26 -5.77
C PRO A 57 -12.04 -5.04 -6.65
N VAL A 58 -11.74 -3.89 -6.02
CA VAL A 58 -11.36 -2.67 -6.75
C VAL A 58 -10.01 -2.88 -7.44
N LEU A 59 -9.05 -3.51 -6.76
CA LEU A 59 -7.75 -3.83 -7.34
C LEU A 59 -7.86 -4.85 -8.49
N ALA A 60 -8.84 -5.77 -8.42
CA ALA A 60 -9.10 -6.75 -9.47
C ALA A 60 -9.58 -6.11 -10.78
N GLU A 61 -10.26 -4.97 -10.71
CA GLU A 61 -10.83 -4.25 -11.86
C GLU A 61 -9.86 -3.23 -12.47
N MET A 62 -8.73 -2.94 -11.82
CA MET A 62 -7.74 -2.00 -12.34
C MET A 62 -7.19 -2.47 -13.69
N ALA A 63 -7.01 -1.56 -14.63
CA ALA A 63 -6.38 -1.86 -15.92
C ALA A 63 -4.86 -1.96 -15.83
N SER A 64 -4.26 -1.41 -14.78
CA SER A 64 -2.82 -1.29 -14.59
C SER A 64 -2.17 -2.66 -14.39
N ASP A 65 -0.94 -2.80 -14.89
CA ASP A 65 -0.07 -3.93 -14.53
C ASP A 65 0.31 -3.84 -13.06
N LEU A 66 0.36 -4.99 -12.38
CA LEU A 66 0.61 -5.03 -10.93
C LEU A 66 2.02 -5.51 -10.65
N PHE A 67 2.72 -4.76 -9.80
CA PHE A 67 4.05 -5.11 -9.29
C PHE A 67 4.01 -5.24 -7.77
N LEU A 68 4.71 -6.23 -7.24
CA LEU A 68 4.78 -6.50 -5.81
C LEU A 68 6.25 -6.55 -5.35
N PRO A 69 6.68 -5.73 -4.39
CA PRO A 69 8.03 -5.83 -3.84
C PRO A 69 8.29 -7.23 -3.27
N ALA A 70 9.29 -7.93 -3.80
CA ALA A 70 9.48 -9.37 -3.61
C ALA A 70 9.58 -9.81 -2.13
N ASP A 71 10.21 -8.98 -1.30
CA ASP A 71 10.46 -9.28 0.11
C ASP A 71 9.35 -8.78 1.04
N PHE A 72 8.27 -8.19 0.49
CA PHE A 72 7.16 -7.73 1.31
C PHE A 72 6.32 -8.91 1.76
N ARG A 73 6.03 -8.92 3.06
CA ARG A 73 5.17 -9.93 3.63
C ARG A 73 3.78 -9.83 3.03
N THR A 74 3.30 -10.96 2.53
CA THR A 74 2.00 -11.10 1.90
C THR A 74 1.19 -12.13 2.69
N TRP A 75 -0.08 -11.86 2.94
CA TRP A 75 -0.96 -12.69 3.75
C TRP A 75 -2.20 -13.18 3.01
N ALA A 76 -2.60 -12.45 1.97
CA ALA A 76 -3.58 -12.86 0.99
C ALA A 76 -2.93 -12.86 -0.41
N ALA A 77 -3.36 -13.75 -1.29
CA ALA A 77 -2.94 -13.69 -2.69
C ALA A 77 -3.49 -12.41 -3.35
N PRO A 78 -2.72 -11.71 -4.20
CA PRO A 78 -3.24 -10.58 -4.94
C PRO A 78 -4.39 -11.03 -5.85
N PRO A 79 -5.43 -10.19 -6.05
CA PRO A 79 -6.62 -10.55 -6.81
C PRO A 79 -6.34 -10.72 -8.32
N ARG A 80 -5.19 -10.23 -8.79
CA ARG A 80 -4.62 -10.45 -10.12
C ARG A 80 -3.14 -10.78 -9.97
N THR A 81 -2.58 -11.46 -10.98
CA THR A 81 -1.14 -11.76 -11.03
C THR A 81 -0.34 -10.46 -10.89
N ALA A 82 0.51 -10.41 -9.86
CA ALA A 82 1.44 -9.31 -9.66
C ALA A 82 2.87 -9.82 -9.90
N GLN A 83 3.65 -9.06 -10.65
CA GLN A 83 5.04 -9.38 -10.94
C GLN A 83 5.93 -9.00 -9.75
N PRO A 84 6.77 -9.90 -9.24
CA PRO A 84 7.67 -9.56 -8.15
C PRO A 84 8.74 -8.58 -8.66
N VAL A 85 9.05 -7.56 -7.87
CA VAL A 85 10.14 -6.61 -8.15
C VAL A 85 11.15 -6.58 -7.01
N PRO A 86 12.46 -6.50 -7.29
CA PRO A 86 13.48 -6.36 -6.25
C PRO A 86 13.22 -5.13 -5.39
N TYR A 87 13.39 -5.27 -4.07
CA TYR A 87 13.26 -4.15 -3.14
C TYR A 87 14.43 -4.12 -2.17
N SER A 88 15.43 -3.29 -2.50
CA SER A 88 16.55 -2.98 -1.62
C SER A 88 16.56 -1.48 -1.39
N ILE A 89 16.27 -1.06 -0.16
CA ILE A 89 16.28 0.37 0.21
C ILE A 89 17.63 1.00 -0.13
N ALA A 90 18.74 0.29 0.16
CA ALA A 90 20.08 0.80 -0.13
C ALA A 90 20.32 1.02 -1.62
N ASP A 91 19.88 0.10 -2.48
CA ASP A 91 20.08 0.21 -3.92
C ASP A 91 19.14 1.23 -4.54
N LEU A 92 17.87 1.23 -4.10
CA LEU A 92 16.88 2.21 -4.54
C LEU A 92 17.32 3.64 -4.20
N TRP A 93 17.86 3.89 -3.01
CA TRP A 93 18.39 5.21 -2.65
C TRP A 93 19.57 5.64 -3.51
N ARG A 94 20.51 4.73 -3.82
CA ARG A 94 21.65 5.05 -4.69
C ARG A 94 21.20 5.45 -6.09
N LEU A 95 20.17 4.79 -6.62
CA LEU A 95 19.65 5.03 -7.96
C LEU A 95 18.80 6.30 -8.06
N GLN A 96 18.34 6.85 -6.92
CA GLN A 96 17.33 7.89 -6.85
C GLN A 96 17.79 9.13 -6.05
N GLY A 97 19.10 9.39 -6.00
CA GLY A 97 19.68 10.49 -5.22
C GLY A 97 19.13 11.89 -5.54
N ASP A 98 18.66 12.10 -6.77
CA ASP A 98 18.11 13.39 -7.23
C ASP A 98 16.57 13.45 -7.14
N ALA A 99 15.92 12.40 -6.64
CA ALA A 99 14.47 12.34 -6.57
C ALA A 99 13.94 13.07 -5.32
N GLU A 100 12.91 13.91 -5.48
CA GLU A 100 12.23 14.59 -4.37
C GLU A 100 11.29 13.65 -3.58
N LEU A 101 11.84 12.56 -3.04
CA LEU A 101 11.09 11.55 -2.30
C LEU A 101 11.03 11.79 -0.79
N LEU A 102 11.92 12.66 -0.29
CA LEU A 102 11.93 13.11 1.09
C LEU A 102 11.21 14.45 1.19
N LEU A 103 9.97 14.41 1.68
CA LEU A 103 9.19 15.62 1.89
C LEU A 103 9.52 16.20 3.27
N PRO A 104 10.02 17.45 3.36
CA PRO A 104 10.34 18.06 4.65
C PRO A 104 9.08 18.21 5.51
N LEU A 105 9.20 17.89 6.79
CA LEU A 105 8.14 18.04 7.79
C LEU A 105 8.64 18.91 8.94
N SER A 106 7.74 19.73 9.50
CA SER A 106 8.02 20.57 10.66
C SER A 106 8.18 19.75 11.94
N GLU A 107 7.46 18.64 12.05
CA GLU A 107 7.47 17.74 13.21
C GLU A 107 7.31 16.27 12.76
N PRO A 108 7.79 15.28 13.55
CA PRO A 108 7.52 13.88 13.30
C PRO A 108 6.03 13.58 13.43
N ASP A 109 5.45 12.92 12.43
CA ASP A 109 4.05 12.50 12.44
C ASP A 109 3.92 11.02 12.03
N ALA A 110 2.96 10.34 12.66
CA ALA A 110 2.54 9.02 12.25
C ALA A 110 1.40 9.19 11.23
N ARG A 111 1.70 9.05 9.94
CA ARG A 111 0.68 9.20 8.90
C ARG A 111 -0.38 8.11 9.04
N PHE A 112 -1.62 8.51 9.29
CA PHE A 112 -2.81 7.65 9.19
C PHE A 112 -3.49 7.87 7.83
N PRO A 113 -3.51 6.89 6.90
CA PRO A 113 -4.16 7.05 5.61
C PRO A 113 -5.67 7.32 5.72
N GLU A 114 -6.28 6.83 6.79
CA GLU A 114 -7.69 7.01 7.13
C GLU A 114 -7.77 7.43 8.61
N GLY A 115 -8.71 8.32 8.96
CA GLY A 115 -8.97 8.65 10.36
C GLY A 115 -9.49 7.43 11.13
N PRO A 116 -9.18 7.28 12.43
CA PRO A 116 -9.66 6.15 13.21
C PRO A 116 -11.20 6.12 13.25
N ALA A 117 -11.80 5.05 12.75
CA ALA A 117 -13.23 4.78 12.90
C ALA A 117 -13.45 3.93 14.16
N TYR A 118 -13.99 4.56 15.20
CA TYR A 118 -14.34 3.85 16.43
C TYR A 118 -15.66 3.10 16.25
N VAL A 119 -15.64 1.79 16.43
CA VAL A 119 -16.86 0.97 16.50
C VAL A 119 -17.28 0.77 17.95
N SER A 120 -18.54 1.08 18.25
CA SER A 120 -19.13 0.76 19.55
C SER A 120 -19.39 -0.75 19.63
N TRP A 121 -18.59 -1.46 20.42
CA TRP A 121 -18.80 -2.88 20.64
C TRP A 121 -20.00 -3.09 21.59
N THR A 122 -21.03 -3.77 21.10
CA THR A 122 -22.16 -4.20 21.94
C THR A 122 -22.04 -5.70 22.22
N PRO A 123 -21.90 -6.12 23.50
CA PRO A 123 -21.83 -7.54 23.84
C PRO A 123 -23.10 -8.28 23.39
N ARG A 124 -22.95 -9.33 22.58
CA ARG A 124 -24.00 -10.34 22.40
C ARG A 124 -23.75 -11.48 23.37
N ILE A 125 -24.62 -11.61 24.37
CA ILE A 125 -24.60 -12.76 25.28
C ILE A 125 -25.04 -13.99 24.49
N HIS A 126 -24.13 -14.93 24.27
CA HIS A 126 -24.48 -16.24 23.75
C HIS A 126 -25.40 -16.94 24.76
N ARG A 127 -26.69 -17.08 24.44
CA ARG A 127 -27.61 -17.93 25.19
C ARG A 127 -27.60 -19.33 24.59
N ALA A 128 -27.53 -20.34 25.45
CA ALA A 128 -27.69 -21.73 25.04
C ALA A 128 -29.08 -21.94 24.39
N PRO A 129 -29.20 -22.86 23.42
CA PRO A 129 -30.49 -23.18 22.82
C PRO A 129 -31.45 -23.66 23.91
N ASN A 130 -32.66 -23.08 23.93
CA ASN A 130 -33.69 -23.45 24.88
C ASN A 130 -34.18 -24.87 24.52
N ARG A 131 -33.77 -25.86 25.32
CA ARG A 131 -34.28 -27.23 25.17
C ARG A 131 -35.74 -27.22 25.63
N ALA A 132 -36.65 -27.14 24.68
CA ALA A 132 -38.07 -27.38 24.96
C ALA A 132 -38.21 -28.82 25.47
N SER A 133 -38.64 -28.96 26.71
CA SER A 133 -39.06 -30.23 27.29
C SER A 133 -40.55 -30.39 27.02
N THR A 134 -40.90 -31.17 25.99
CA THR A 134 -42.20 -31.84 25.92
C THR A 134 -42.07 -33.15 25.17
#